data_AF-A0A7Y8IEX8-F1
#
_entry.id   AF-A0A7Y8IEX8-F1
#
_cell.length_a   1.000
_cell.length_b   1.000
_cell.length_c   1.000
_cell.angle_alpha   90.00
_cell.angle_beta   90.00
_cell.angle_gamma   90.00
#
_symmetry.space_group_name_H-M   'P 1'
#
loop_
_entity.id
_entity.type
_entity.pdbx_description
1 polymer ?
#
loop_
_entity_poly.entity_id
_entity_poly.type
_entity_poly.pdbx_seq_one_letter_code
_entity_poly.pdbx_strand_id
1 'polypeptide(L)'
;MAIDKEKILDLAQKYVLKGQPKKAIQEYLKLIEVTPKDKRLYLKLGDLYLKEGEKEKAIGEYLKLAELYAEEDLNFRAISVYKRVLSIDPKFVEAFHKIAKLYLKEGLIGSAKSYYQNVLEIKPGDTEARHALEDIEARQKETKEPPKVVVPPPQPRVPESLPPLEKKVVQQKPTPPPAPQIPREVTYESESSAADADKDSQMHYHLGIAYKEMELYDYAISEFEQAASCGPIRFDCYIMLGNCFMEKGDYDQSIKYYTLASKVPGLSNQKLARVHFSLGLAYEAKGMVSEALSTFTTVLKLDHSFSKAQERIKRLQTKTDHS
;
A
#
# COMPACT_ATOMS: atom_id res chain seq x y z
N MET A 1 39.39 5.02 18.70
CA MET A 1 38.47 4.28 19.60
C MET A 1 37.30 3.81 18.76
N ALA A 2 36.69 2.67 19.07
CA ALA A 2 35.43 2.29 18.43
C ALA A 2 34.31 3.23 18.90
N ILE A 3 33.50 3.75 17.96
CA ILE A 3 32.35 4.58 18.30
C ILE A 3 31.22 3.65 18.76
N ASP A 4 30.84 3.77 20.04
CA ASP A 4 29.84 2.94 20.67
C ASP A 4 28.43 3.39 20.28
N LYS A 5 27.91 2.78 19.21
CA LYS A 5 26.63 3.15 18.60
C LYS A 5 25.45 3.00 19.55
N GLU A 6 25.47 1.97 20.40
CA GLU A 6 24.40 1.72 21.38
C GLU A 6 24.38 2.80 22.46
N LYS A 7 25.55 3.16 23.03
CA LYS A 7 25.63 4.25 24.02
C LYS A 7 25.19 5.61 23.45
N ILE A 8 25.49 5.93 22.19
CA ILE A 8 25.04 7.18 21.56
C ILE A 8 23.52 7.13 21.30
N LEU A 9 22.99 5.98 20.84
CA LEU A 9 21.56 5.80 20.60
C LEU A 9 20.73 5.90 21.89
N ASP A 10 21.19 5.29 22.99
CA ASP A 10 20.57 5.40 24.31
C ASP A 10 20.61 6.84 24.84
N LEU A 11 21.74 7.53 24.66
CA LEU A 11 21.89 8.92 25.08
C LEU A 11 20.97 9.86 24.26
N ALA A 12 20.86 9.65 22.95
CA ALA A 12 19.95 10.38 22.08
C ALA A 12 18.49 10.18 22.50
N GLN A 13 18.05 8.93 22.72
CA GLN A 13 16.71 8.60 23.22
C GLN A 13 16.44 9.23 24.59
N LYS A 14 17.42 9.18 25.50
CA LYS A 14 17.34 9.81 26.84
C LYS A 14 17.20 11.33 26.77
N TYR A 15 17.74 11.99 25.75
CA TYR A 15 17.49 13.41 25.49
C TYR A 15 16.10 13.67 24.88
N VAL A 16 15.58 12.79 24.01
CA VAL A 16 14.19 12.89 23.51
C VAL A 16 13.19 12.79 24.68
N LEU A 17 13.32 11.77 25.53
CA LEU A 17 12.46 11.54 26.70
C LEU A 17 12.52 12.70 27.71
N LYS A 18 13.66 13.38 27.82
CA LYS A 18 13.84 14.57 28.68
C LYS A 18 13.34 15.88 28.05
N GLY A 19 12.78 15.85 26.84
CA GLY A 19 12.36 17.06 26.13
C GLY A 19 13.54 17.96 25.74
N GLN A 20 14.72 17.39 25.43
CA GLN A 20 15.94 18.13 25.07
C GLN A 20 16.33 17.86 23.59
N PRO A 21 15.47 18.21 22.61
CA PRO A 21 15.63 17.84 21.20
C PRO A 21 16.95 18.32 20.59
N LYS A 22 17.44 19.53 20.89
CA LYS A 22 18.75 20.01 20.38
C LYS A 22 19.92 19.09 20.73
N LYS A 23 19.88 18.44 21.92
CA LYS A 23 20.90 17.47 22.32
C LYS A 23 20.66 16.10 21.70
N ALA A 24 19.40 15.67 21.56
CA ALA A 24 19.07 14.45 20.83
C ALA A 24 19.55 14.53 19.37
N ILE A 25 19.34 15.67 18.70
CA ILE A 25 19.85 15.95 17.35
C ILE A 25 21.38 15.81 17.30
N GLN A 26 22.11 16.41 18.24
CA GLN A 26 23.57 16.31 18.30
C GLN A 26 24.08 14.86 18.44
N GLU A 27 23.39 14.00 19.17
CA GLU A 27 23.76 12.58 19.28
C GLU A 27 23.32 11.76 18.04
N TYR A 28 22.14 12.03 17.47
CA TYR A 28 21.69 11.35 16.24
C TYR A 28 22.54 11.71 15.01
N LEU A 29 23.08 12.93 14.91
CA LEU A 29 24.02 13.31 13.84
C LEU A 29 25.30 12.46 13.88
N LYS A 30 25.88 12.23 15.07
CA LYS A 30 27.04 11.32 15.25
C LYS A 30 26.73 9.89 14.84
N LEU A 31 25.47 9.44 14.97
CA LEU A 31 25.07 8.11 14.48
C LEU A 31 25.03 8.06 12.96
N ILE A 32 24.51 9.10 12.28
CA ILE A 32 24.49 9.14 10.81
C ILE A 32 25.91 9.02 10.22
N GLU A 33 26.91 9.66 10.82
CA GLU A 33 28.32 9.55 10.39
C GLU A 33 28.84 8.10 10.37
N VAL A 34 28.30 7.20 11.20
CA VAL A 34 28.77 5.79 11.33
C VAL A 34 27.73 4.76 10.86
N THR A 35 26.51 5.20 10.51
CA THR A 35 25.43 4.40 9.88
C THR A 35 24.62 5.25 8.88
N PRO A 36 25.21 5.74 7.77
CA PRO A 36 24.56 6.67 6.83
C PRO A 36 23.46 6.03 5.95
N LYS A 37 23.11 4.75 6.15
CA LYS A 37 21.95 4.10 5.53
C LYS A 37 20.86 3.69 6.54
N ASP A 38 20.99 4.04 7.83
CA ASP A 38 19.90 3.78 8.79
C ASP A 38 18.78 4.83 8.65
N LYS A 39 17.76 4.45 7.88
CA LYS A 39 16.52 5.18 7.64
C LYS A 39 15.85 5.69 8.93
N ARG A 40 16.00 4.98 10.05
CA ARG A 40 15.40 5.36 11.34
C ARG A 40 16.02 6.65 11.91
N LEU A 41 17.28 6.94 11.59
CA LEU A 41 17.96 8.16 12.05
C LEU A 41 17.44 9.39 11.31
N TYR A 42 17.28 9.30 9.98
CA TYR A 42 16.76 10.38 9.16
C TYR A 42 15.31 10.73 9.52
N LEU A 43 14.45 9.73 9.74
CA LEU A 43 13.07 9.93 10.21
C LEU A 43 13.05 10.66 11.56
N LYS A 44 13.82 10.17 12.55
CA LYS A 44 13.90 10.79 13.88
C LYS A 44 14.50 12.19 13.87
N LEU A 45 15.49 12.48 13.03
CA LEU A 45 16.06 13.81 12.89
C LEU A 45 15.09 14.78 12.20
N GLY A 46 14.39 14.35 11.16
CA GLY A 46 13.31 15.12 10.55
C GLY A 46 12.21 15.49 11.55
N ASP A 47 11.78 14.52 12.36
CA ASP A 47 10.79 14.71 13.43
C ASP A 47 11.28 15.70 14.50
N LEU A 48 12.54 15.60 14.92
CA LEU A 48 13.14 16.49 15.92
C LEU A 48 13.38 17.91 15.37
N TYR A 49 13.76 18.05 14.11
CA TYR A 49 13.89 19.36 13.47
C TYR A 49 12.52 20.04 13.30
N LEU A 50 11.47 19.30 12.91
CA LEU A 50 10.10 19.85 12.91
C LEU A 50 9.66 20.31 14.31
N LYS A 51 9.97 19.53 15.35
CA LYS A 51 9.65 19.89 16.74
C LYS A 51 10.35 21.18 17.21
N GLU A 52 11.53 21.48 16.67
CA GLU A 52 12.27 22.72 16.94
C GLU A 52 11.92 23.87 15.98
N GLY A 53 11.02 23.65 15.01
CA GLY A 53 10.65 24.64 13.99
C GLY A 53 11.63 24.76 12.82
N GLU A 54 12.68 23.92 12.78
CA GLU A 54 13.79 23.92 11.81
C GLU A 54 13.37 23.22 10.49
N LYS A 55 12.35 23.76 9.82
CA LYS A 55 11.67 23.15 8.67
C LYS A 55 12.60 22.73 7.53
N GLU A 56 13.56 23.59 7.18
CA GLU A 56 14.48 23.38 6.05
C GLU A 56 15.41 22.20 6.33
N LYS A 57 15.86 22.07 7.60
CA LYS A 57 16.65 20.92 8.05
C LYS A 57 15.81 19.64 8.06
N ALA A 58 14.55 19.73 8.49
CA ALA A 58 13.63 18.59 8.47
C ALA A 58 13.38 18.07 7.05
N ILE A 59 13.09 18.97 6.10
CA ILE A 59 12.97 18.63 4.67
C ILE A 59 14.26 17.95 4.18
N GLY A 60 15.43 18.51 4.50
CA GLY A 60 16.72 17.93 4.12
C GLY A 60 16.95 16.50 4.60
N GLU A 61 16.51 16.13 5.80
CA GLU A 61 16.61 14.74 6.28
C GLU A 61 15.51 13.82 5.68
N TYR A 62 14.30 14.34 5.47
CA TYR A 62 13.25 13.57 4.78
C TYR A 62 13.58 13.27 3.30
N LEU A 63 14.24 14.19 2.58
CA LEU A 63 14.67 13.92 1.21
C LEU A 63 15.66 12.75 1.15
N LYS A 64 16.70 12.75 2.00
CA LYS A 64 17.65 11.63 2.12
C LYS A 64 16.95 10.31 2.47
N LEU A 65 15.96 10.36 3.37
CA LEU A 65 15.16 9.19 3.74
C LEU A 65 14.35 8.65 2.54
N ALA A 66 13.72 9.53 1.77
CA ALA A 66 12.95 9.16 0.59
C ALA A 66 13.86 8.57 -0.52
N GLU A 67 15.07 9.11 -0.68
CA GLU A 67 16.08 8.58 -1.60
C GLU A 67 16.58 7.21 -1.17
N LEU A 68 16.88 7.00 0.12
CA LEU A 68 17.24 5.68 0.66
C LEU A 68 16.12 4.63 0.54
N TYR A 69 14.85 5.04 0.44
CA TYR A 69 13.75 4.13 0.08
C TYR A 69 13.67 3.89 -1.43
N ALA A 70 13.90 4.91 -2.26
CA ALA A 70 13.88 4.79 -3.72
C ALA A 70 15.05 3.97 -4.28
N GLU A 71 16.22 4.01 -3.63
CA GLU A 71 17.39 3.14 -3.92
C GLU A 71 17.11 1.64 -3.72
N GLU A 72 16.17 1.30 -2.83
CA GLU A 72 15.80 -0.09 -2.50
C GLU A 72 14.51 -0.54 -3.22
N ASP A 73 14.08 0.18 -4.26
CA ASP A 73 12.82 -0.02 -4.97
C ASP A 73 11.55 0.07 -4.09
N LEU A 74 11.66 0.64 -2.89
CA LEU A 74 10.56 0.77 -1.91
C LEU A 74 9.68 1.99 -2.23
N ASN A 75 9.20 2.05 -3.46
CA ASN A 75 8.70 3.26 -4.11
C ASN A 75 7.54 3.94 -3.34
N PHE A 76 6.59 3.17 -2.80
CA PHE A 76 5.51 3.73 -1.95
C PHE A 76 6.00 4.31 -0.61
N ARG A 77 7.10 3.79 -0.03
CA ARG A 77 7.72 4.38 1.18
C ARG A 77 8.53 5.63 0.85
N ALA A 78 9.11 5.71 -0.34
CA ALA A 78 9.69 6.96 -0.85
C ALA A 78 8.59 8.02 -1.09
N ILE A 79 7.48 7.65 -1.74
CA ILE A 79 6.32 8.55 -1.99
C ILE A 79 5.72 9.05 -0.67
N SER A 80 5.55 8.21 0.35
CA SER A 80 5.00 8.64 1.65
C SER A 80 5.89 9.68 2.35
N VAL A 81 7.22 9.56 2.23
CA VAL A 81 8.17 10.54 2.76
C VAL A 81 8.18 11.84 1.93
N TYR A 82 8.11 11.76 0.59
CA TYR A 82 7.96 12.97 -0.24
C TYR A 82 6.62 13.68 -0.01
N LYS A 83 5.51 12.95 0.20
CA LYS A 83 4.23 13.53 0.67
C LYS A 83 4.41 14.27 2.00
N ARG A 84 5.26 13.76 2.91
CA ARG A 84 5.59 14.43 4.17
C ARG A 84 6.40 15.72 3.95
N VAL A 85 7.31 15.77 2.98
CA VAL A 85 7.95 17.04 2.54
C VAL A 85 6.89 18.05 2.06
N LEU A 86 5.95 17.62 1.22
CA LEU A 86 4.86 18.46 0.72
C LEU A 86 3.88 18.95 1.80
N SER A 87 3.79 18.27 2.95
CA SER A 87 3.03 18.77 4.11
C SER A 87 3.73 19.90 4.90
N ILE A 88 5.03 20.11 4.65
CA ILE A 88 5.88 21.12 5.31
C ILE A 88 6.05 22.34 4.40
N ASP A 89 6.32 22.09 3.12
CA ASP A 89 6.30 23.04 2.01
C ASP A 89 5.45 22.48 0.84
N PRO A 90 4.18 22.91 0.72
CA PRO A 90 3.28 22.50 -0.38
C PRO A 90 3.71 22.93 -1.79
N LYS A 91 4.79 23.70 -1.94
CA LYS A 91 5.32 24.15 -3.24
C LYS A 91 6.70 23.56 -3.57
N PHE A 92 7.15 22.54 -2.84
CA PHE A 92 8.46 21.94 -3.03
C PHE A 92 8.54 21.10 -4.33
N VAL A 93 8.85 21.76 -5.45
CA VAL A 93 8.82 21.22 -6.83
C VAL A 93 9.57 19.89 -6.98
N GLU A 94 10.73 19.71 -6.33
CA GLU A 94 11.50 18.46 -6.43
C GLU A 94 10.73 17.25 -5.87
N ALA A 95 9.95 17.41 -4.79
CA ALA A 95 9.14 16.31 -4.26
C ALA A 95 8.03 15.89 -5.22
N PHE A 96 7.37 16.85 -5.90
CA PHE A 96 6.41 16.53 -6.96
C PHE A 96 7.07 15.74 -8.10
N HIS A 97 8.24 16.18 -8.56
CA HIS A 97 9.03 15.48 -9.59
C HIS A 97 9.41 14.05 -9.19
N LYS A 98 9.93 13.85 -7.96
CA LYS A 98 10.34 12.52 -7.49
C LYS A 98 9.13 11.59 -7.31
N ILE A 99 8.01 12.09 -6.78
CA ILE A 99 6.76 11.33 -6.68
C ILE A 99 6.24 10.94 -8.08
N ALA A 100 6.19 11.87 -9.04
CA ALA A 100 5.70 11.59 -10.38
C ALA A 100 6.52 10.51 -11.09
N LYS A 101 7.86 10.56 -10.95
CA LYS A 101 8.78 9.52 -11.45
C LYS A 101 8.53 8.15 -10.79
N LEU A 102 8.27 8.12 -9.48
CA LEU A 102 7.97 6.88 -8.76
C LEU A 102 6.60 6.31 -9.15
N TYR A 103 5.58 7.15 -9.38
CA TYR A 103 4.31 6.68 -9.96
C TYR A 103 4.46 6.13 -11.38
N LEU A 104 5.30 6.73 -12.24
CA LEU A 104 5.60 6.15 -13.56
C LEU A 104 6.27 4.77 -13.46
N LYS A 105 7.16 4.58 -12.48
CA LYS A 105 7.84 3.30 -12.20
C LYS A 105 6.88 2.20 -11.77
N GLU A 106 5.84 2.55 -11.01
CA GLU A 106 4.72 1.67 -10.63
C GLU A 106 3.63 1.53 -11.73
N GLY A 107 3.78 2.18 -12.89
CA GLY A 107 2.76 2.19 -13.95
C GLY A 107 1.51 3.02 -13.64
N LEU A 108 1.50 3.79 -12.55
CA LEU A 108 0.42 4.67 -12.10
C LEU A 108 0.42 6.00 -12.89
N ILE A 109 0.23 5.89 -14.21
CA ILE A 109 0.36 6.99 -15.19
C ILE A 109 -0.59 8.17 -14.88
N GLY A 110 -1.81 7.90 -14.40
CA GLY A 110 -2.77 8.96 -14.04
C GLY A 110 -2.27 9.83 -12.89
N SER A 111 -1.84 9.18 -11.80
CA SER A 111 -1.25 9.84 -10.62
C SER A 111 0.03 10.60 -11.00
N ALA A 112 0.90 10.00 -11.83
CA ALA A 112 2.09 10.68 -12.36
C ALA A 112 1.74 11.94 -13.15
N LYS A 113 0.73 11.88 -14.04
CA LYS A 113 0.28 13.03 -14.85
C LYS A 113 -0.15 14.19 -13.95
N SER A 114 -0.96 13.93 -12.93
CA SER A 114 -1.40 14.95 -11.96
C SER A 114 -0.22 15.62 -11.24
N TYR A 115 0.79 14.85 -10.80
CA TYR A 115 1.93 15.44 -10.09
C TYR A 115 2.84 16.29 -11.01
N TYR A 116 2.99 15.95 -12.29
CA TYR A 116 3.66 16.83 -13.26
C TYR A 116 2.82 18.07 -13.62
N GLN A 117 1.49 17.98 -13.61
CA GLN A 117 0.62 19.16 -13.76
C GLN A 117 0.81 20.13 -12.58
N ASN A 118 0.87 19.62 -11.35
CA ASN A 118 1.17 20.43 -10.15
C ASN A 118 2.55 21.13 -10.25
N VAL A 119 3.56 20.47 -10.84
CA VAL A 119 4.86 21.12 -11.13
C VAL A 119 4.68 22.32 -12.07
N LEU A 120 3.91 22.18 -13.14
CA LEU A 120 3.67 23.26 -14.10
C LEU A 120 2.79 24.39 -13.53
N GLU A 121 1.89 24.12 -12.58
CA GLU A 121 1.16 25.16 -11.85
C GLU A 121 2.08 26.00 -10.95
N ILE A 122 3.05 25.36 -10.29
CA ILE A 122 4.04 26.05 -9.43
C ILE A 122 5.12 26.74 -10.29
N LYS A 123 5.52 26.12 -11.40
CA LYS A 123 6.64 26.52 -12.27
C LYS A 123 6.30 26.24 -13.75
N PRO A 124 5.56 27.13 -14.44
CA PRO A 124 5.13 26.91 -15.83
C PRO A 124 6.25 26.73 -16.88
N GLY A 125 7.47 27.14 -16.54
CA GLY A 125 8.68 26.96 -17.36
C GLY A 125 9.47 25.68 -17.06
N ASP A 126 8.92 24.70 -16.33
CA ASP A 126 9.60 23.44 -16.06
C ASP A 126 9.59 22.50 -17.28
N THR A 127 10.74 22.40 -17.95
CA THR A 127 10.91 21.58 -19.16
C THR A 127 10.83 20.07 -18.88
N GLU A 128 11.24 19.63 -17.69
CA GLU A 128 11.20 18.21 -17.31
C GLU A 128 9.75 17.73 -17.15
N ALA A 129 8.92 18.48 -16.43
CA ALA A 129 7.51 18.16 -16.26
C ALA A 129 6.76 18.24 -17.60
N ARG A 130 7.10 19.21 -18.45
CA ARG A 130 6.52 19.36 -19.78
C ARG A 130 6.82 18.15 -20.67
N HIS A 131 8.08 17.75 -20.80
CA HIS A 131 8.45 16.58 -21.61
C HIS A 131 7.88 15.28 -21.04
N ALA A 132 7.85 15.11 -19.72
CA ALA A 132 7.24 13.94 -19.11
C ALA A 132 5.72 13.83 -19.41
N LEU A 133 5.00 14.96 -19.48
CA LEU A 133 3.60 15.00 -19.90
C LEU A 133 3.43 14.70 -21.40
N GLU A 134 4.30 15.24 -22.25
CA GLU A 134 4.34 14.98 -23.70
C GLU A 134 4.58 13.47 -23.98
N ASP A 135 5.53 12.85 -23.26
CA ASP A 135 5.83 11.41 -23.29
C ASP A 135 4.64 10.54 -22.85
N ILE A 136 3.97 10.92 -21.75
CA ILE A 136 2.77 10.23 -21.24
C ILE A 136 1.67 10.26 -22.30
N GLU A 137 1.43 11.41 -22.93
CA GLU A 137 0.39 11.56 -23.95
C GLU A 137 0.72 10.86 -25.28
N ALA A 138 2.00 10.79 -25.67
CA ALA A 138 2.42 10.02 -26.83
C ALA A 138 2.11 8.53 -26.65
N ARG A 139 2.56 7.93 -25.53
CA ARG A 139 2.31 6.51 -25.19
C ARG A 139 0.80 6.20 -25.04
N GLN A 140 0.01 7.14 -24.54
CA GLN A 140 -1.45 7.01 -24.47
C GLN A 140 -2.16 7.10 -25.83
N LYS A 141 -1.55 7.70 -26.85
CA LYS A 141 -2.07 7.70 -28.23
C LYS A 141 -1.70 6.39 -28.93
N GLU A 142 -0.46 5.94 -28.80
CA GLU A 142 0.03 4.67 -29.35
C GLU A 142 -0.78 3.46 -28.86
N THR A 143 -1.12 3.41 -27.56
CA THR A 143 -1.95 2.32 -27.00
C THR A 143 -3.43 2.39 -27.38
N LYS A 144 -3.88 3.46 -28.07
CA LYS A 144 -5.27 3.64 -28.52
C LYS A 144 -5.47 3.52 -30.02
N GLU A 145 -4.41 3.59 -30.83
CA GLU A 145 -4.51 3.11 -32.21
C GLU A 145 -4.59 1.57 -32.20
N PRO A 146 -5.58 0.94 -32.86
CA PRO A 146 -5.58 -0.50 -33.02
C PRO A 146 -4.33 -0.90 -33.84
N PRO A 147 -3.66 -2.03 -33.50
CA PRO A 147 -2.44 -2.43 -34.17
C PRO A 147 -2.70 -2.56 -35.67
N LYS A 148 -1.99 -1.74 -36.46
CA LYS A 148 -2.09 -1.73 -37.92
C LYS A 148 -1.70 -3.11 -38.43
N VAL A 149 -2.69 -3.93 -38.78
CA VAL A 149 -2.49 -5.28 -39.30
C VAL A 149 -1.87 -5.16 -40.69
N VAL A 150 -0.54 -5.08 -40.72
CA VAL A 150 0.26 -5.29 -41.93
C VAL A 150 0.09 -6.75 -42.30
N VAL A 151 -0.95 -7.06 -43.07
CA VAL A 151 -1.13 -8.36 -43.69
C VAL A 151 0.05 -8.55 -44.65
N PRO A 152 0.99 -9.47 -44.37
CA PRO A 152 2.08 -9.72 -45.30
C PRO A 152 1.48 -10.27 -46.60
N PRO A 153 1.95 -9.85 -47.80
CA PRO A 153 1.41 -10.34 -49.06
C PRO A 153 1.51 -11.87 -49.11
N PRO A 154 0.46 -12.56 -49.57
CA PRO A 154 0.39 -14.03 -49.48
C PRO A 154 1.50 -14.66 -50.31
N GLN A 155 2.45 -15.31 -49.63
CA GLN A 155 3.52 -16.05 -50.30
C GLN A 155 2.93 -17.26 -51.06
N PRO A 156 3.39 -17.53 -52.30
CA PRO A 156 2.89 -18.66 -53.07
C PRO A 156 3.27 -19.98 -52.39
N ARG A 157 2.29 -20.83 -52.10
CA ARG A 157 2.53 -22.16 -51.53
C ARG A 157 3.20 -23.06 -52.56
N VAL A 158 4.38 -23.57 -52.23
CA VAL A 158 4.98 -24.70 -52.94
C VAL A 158 4.17 -25.97 -52.59
N PRO A 159 3.76 -26.80 -53.57
CA PRO A 159 3.02 -28.03 -53.29
C PRO A 159 3.96 -29.13 -52.80
N GLU A 160 3.91 -29.43 -51.50
CA GLU A 160 4.65 -30.53 -50.88
C GLU A 160 3.93 -31.87 -51.11
N SER A 161 4.68 -32.94 -51.36
CA SER A 161 4.17 -34.21 -51.92
C SER A 161 3.68 -35.21 -50.87
N LEU A 162 2.58 -35.90 -51.17
CA LEU A 162 1.95 -36.89 -50.29
C LEU A 162 2.65 -38.26 -50.31
N PRO A 163 2.95 -38.87 -49.14
CA PRO A 163 3.09 -40.32 -48.99
C PRO A 163 1.72 -41.04 -49.05
N PRO A 164 1.70 -42.37 -49.27
CA PRO A 164 0.46 -43.11 -49.59
C PRO A 164 -0.45 -43.45 -48.40
N LEU A 165 -1.69 -43.84 -48.74
CA LEU A 165 -2.81 -44.10 -47.83
C LEU A 165 -2.72 -45.46 -47.11
N GLU A 166 -2.85 -45.46 -45.78
CA GLU A 166 -3.39 -46.60 -45.03
C GLU A 166 -4.83 -46.34 -44.57
N LYS A 167 -5.65 -47.40 -44.54
CA LYS A 167 -7.10 -47.31 -44.32
C LYS A 167 -7.48 -47.73 -42.90
N LYS A 168 -8.22 -46.90 -42.16
CA LYS A 168 -9.10 -47.41 -41.09
C LYS A 168 -10.35 -46.57 -40.82
N VAL A 169 -11.47 -47.15 -41.25
CA VAL A 169 -12.84 -47.06 -40.70
C VAL A 169 -13.43 -45.67 -40.39
N VAL A 170 -14.30 -45.26 -41.30
CA VAL A 170 -15.34 -44.23 -41.18
C VAL A 170 -16.16 -44.34 -39.89
N GLN A 171 -16.40 -43.19 -39.24
CA GLN A 171 -17.73 -42.82 -38.72
C GLN A 171 -17.92 -41.30 -38.85
N GLN A 172 -19.09 -40.87 -39.32
CA GLN A 172 -19.47 -39.46 -39.54
C GLN A 172 -20.88 -39.19 -39.00
N LYS A 173 -21.12 -37.91 -38.67
CA LYS A 173 -22.40 -37.12 -38.61
C LYS A 173 -22.72 -36.56 -37.22
N PRO A 174 -23.46 -35.42 -37.13
CA PRO A 174 -23.48 -34.27 -38.07
C PRO A 174 -23.51 -32.87 -37.40
N THR A 175 -23.29 -31.84 -38.19
CA THR A 175 -23.70 -30.41 -37.97
C THR A 175 -24.80 -30.06 -39.00
N PRO A 176 -25.38 -28.83 -39.12
CA PRO A 176 -25.20 -27.52 -38.45
C PRO A 176 -26.59 -27.08 -37.83
N PRO A 177 -27.17 -25.84 -37.89
CA PRO A 177 -26.72 -24.50 -38.28
C PRO A 177 -26.71 -23.39 -37.16
N PRO A 178 -27.64 -22.40 -37.01
CA PRO A 178 -27.18 -21.01 -36.77
C PRO A 178 -27.75 -20.29 -35.52
N ALA A 179 -27.10 -19.18 -35.14
CA ALA A 179 -27.52 -18.30 -34.05
C ALA A 179 -28.42 -17.13 -34.52
N PRO A 180 -29.44 -16.72 -33.73
CA PRO A 180 -30.12 -15.42 -33.86
C PRO A 180 -29.31 -14.26 -33.28
N GLN A 181 -29.74 -13.02 -33.55
CA GLN A 181 -28.98 -11.78 -33.29
C GLN A 181 -29.41 -11.06 -32.00
N ILE A 182 -28.51 -10.22 -31.46
CA ILE A 182 -28.73 -9.34 -30.30
C ILE A 182 -29.19 -7.94 -30.75
N PRO A 183 -30.32 -7.42 -30.27
CA PRO A 183 -30.60 -5.98 -30.25
C PRO A 183 -29.82 -5.28 -29.11
N ARG A 184 -29.17 -4.15 -29.40
CA ARG A 184 -28.41 -3.34 -28.45
C ARG A 184 -29.18 -2.07 -28.04
N GLU A 185 -29.43 -1.90 -26.75
CA GLU A 185 -29.38 -0.61 -26.04
C GLU A 185 -28.62 -0.89 -24.72
N VAL A 186 -27.46 -0.31 -24.39
CA VAL A 186 -26.89 1.04 -24.60
C VAL A 186 -27.41 2.08 -23.61
N THR A 187 -26.97 1.94 -22.36
CA THR A 187 -26.70 3.06 -21.45
C THR A 187 -25.18 3.15 -21.22
N TYR A 188 -24.51 4.10 -21.86
CA TYR A 188 -23.07 4.34 -21.66
C TYR A 188 -22.84 5.23 -20.42
N GLU A 189 -22.80 4.64 -19.23
CA GLU A 189 -22.48 5.37 -17.98
C GLU A 189 -21.08 5.02 -17.44
N SER A 190 -20.07 5.66 -18.03
CA SER A 190 -18.75 5.90 -17.40
C SER A 190 -17.87 4.69 -17.01
N GLU A 191 -17.46 3.85 -17.96
CA GLU A 191 -16.45 2.80 -17.72
C GLU A 191 -15.11 3.33 -17.14
N SER A 192 -14.81 4.63 -17.29
CA SER A 192 -13.65 5.28 -16.67
C SER A 192 -13.75 5.43 -15.15
N SER A 193 -14.95 5.64 -14.59
CA SER A 193 -15.10 6.05 -13.18
C SER A 193 -14.74 4.91 -12.21
N ALA A 194 -15.26 3.70 -12.46
CA ALA A 194 -15.01 2.54 -11.62
C ALA A 194 -13.57 2.02 -11.72
N ALA A 195 -12.98 2.03 -12.92
CA ALA A 195 -11.65 1.48 -13.17
C ALA A 195 -10.51 2.35 -12.64
N ASP A 196 -10.72 3.67 -12.51
CA ASP A 196 -9.75 4.59 -11.92
C ASP A 196 -9.95 4.76 -10.41
N ALA A 197 -11.20 4.72 -9.91
CA ALA A 197 -11.47 4.71 -8.46
C ALA A 197 -10.89 3.49 -7.73
N ASP A 198 -10.81 2.33 -8.39
CA ASP A 198 -10.15 1.13 -7.84
C ASP A 198 -8.63 1.35 -7.69
N LYS A 199 -7.98 1.97 -8.69
CA LYS A 199 -6.53 2.29 -8.66
C LYS A 199 -6.18 3.33 -7.61
N ASP A 200 -6.95 4.41 -7.50
CA ASP A 200 -6.71 5.44 -6.49
C ASP A 200 -6.89 4.85 -5.07
N SER A 201 -7.94 4.05 -4.86
CA SER A 201 -8.15 3.33 -3.60
C SER A 201 -7.02 2.34 -3.29
N GLN A 202 -6.50 1.64 -4.31
CA GLN A 202 -5.35 0.75 -4.18
C GLN A 202 -4.05 1.53 -3.88
N MET A 203 -3.84 2.70 -4.49
CA MET A 203 -2.72 3.59 -4.15
C MET A 203 -2.80 4.04 -2.68
N HIS A 204 -3.99 4.46 -2.22
CA HIS A 204 -4.22 4.81 -0.82
C HIS A 204 -3.93 3.62 0.12
N TYR A 205 -4.33 2.40 -0.26
CA TYR A 205 -4.00 1.18 0.50
C TYR A 205 -2.48 0.92 0.59
N HIS A 206 -1.74 1.07 -0.52
CA HIS A 206 -0.28 0.90 -0.52
C HIS A 206 0.46 1.98 0.28
N LEU A 207 -0.02 3.23 0.26
CA LEU A 207 0.52 4.28 1.14
C LEU A 207 0.17 4.05 2.61
N GLY A 208 -1.03 3.55 2.91
CA GLY A 208 -1.41 3.13 4.27
C GLY A 208 -0.46 2.07 4.83
N ILE A 209 -0.10 1.06 4.02
CA ILE A 209 0.91 0.04 4.39
C ILE A 209 2.27 0.73 4.64
N ALA A 210 2.73 1.56 3.70
CA ALA A 210 4.01 2.26 3.83
C ALA A 210 4.12 3.10 5.11
N TYR A 211 3.09 3.87 5.47
CA TYR A 211 3.05 4.62 6.73
C TYR A 211 2.97 3.70 7.96
N LYS A 212 2.20 2.60 7.93
CA LYS A 212 2.14 1.65 9.06
C LYS A 212 3.49 1.02 9.36
N GLU A 213 4.24 0.64 8.32
CA GLU A 213 5.59 0.05 8.47
C GLU A 213 6.65 1.06 8.92
N MET A 214 6.39 2.35 8.72
CA MET A 214 7.17 3.45 9.30
C MET A 214 6.72 3.85 10.72
N GLU A 215 5.78 3.10 11.31
CA GLU A 215 5.15 3.38 12.62
C GLU A 215 4.36 4.72 12.66
N LEU A 216 4.07 5.31 11.49
CA LEU A 216 3.35 6.57 11.30
C LEU A 216 1.83 6.35 11.26
N TYR A 217 1.28 5.76 12.32
CA TYR A 217 -0.08 5.20 12.33
C TYR A 217 -1.21 6.18 11.99
N ASP A 218 -1.10 7.47 12.33
CA ASP A 218 -2.14 8.45 12.00
C ASP A 218 -2.25 8.72 10.49
N TYR A 219 -1.11 8.79 9.79
CA TYR A 219 -1.08 8.88 8.33
C TYR A 219 -1.57 7.57 7.69
N ALA A 220 -1.20 6.43 8.27
CA ALA A 220 -1.66 5.12 7.82
C ALA A 220 -3.20 5.00 7.90
N ILE A 221 -3.79 5.41 9.03
CA ILE A 221 -5.24 5.44 9.26
C ILE A 221 -5.94 6.30 8.19
N SER A 222 -5.45 7.53 7.95
CA SER A 222 -6.05 8.44 6.98
C SER A 222 -6.05 7.87 5.55
N GLU A 223 -4.95 7.25 5.11
CA GLU A 223 -4.86 6.62 3.78
C GLU A 223 -5.74 5.34 3.71
N PHE A 224 -5.78 4.51 4.77
CA PHE A 224 -6.67 3.33 4.81
C PHE A 224 -8.16 3.67 4.86
N GLU A 225 -8.57 4.79 5.49
CA GLU A 225 -9.97 5.24 5.49
C GLU A 225 -10.42 5.72 4.10
N GLN A 226 -9.53 6.35 3.33
CA GLN A 226 -9.77 6.66 1.91
C GLN A 226 -9.89 5.38 1.06
N ALA A 227 -8.96 4.43 1.24
CA ALA A 227 -8.95 3.14 0.54
C ALA A 227 -10.18 2.26 0.83
N ALA A 228 -10.73 2.32 2.05
CA ALA A 228 -11.90 1.52 2.47
C ALA A 228 -13.19 1.84 1.68
N SER A 229 -13.21 2.94 0.91
CA SER A 229 -14.28 3.26 -0.01
C SER A 229 -14.46 2.17 -1.10
N CYS A 230 -13.38 1.63 -1.65
CA CYS A 230 -13.44 0.58 -2.67
C CYS A 230 -13.83 -0.79 -2.07
N GLY A 231 -14.86 -1.43 -2.64
CA GLY A 231 -15.44 -2.69 -2.16
C GLY A 231 -14.46 -3.86 -2.06
N PRO A 232 -13.78 -4.28 -3.15
CA PRO A 232 -12.79 -5.36 -3.16
C PRO A 232 -11.76 -5.33 -2.03
N ILE A 233 -11.20 -4.16 -1.70
CA ILE A 233 -10.14 -4.01 -0.68
C ILE A 233 -10.67 -3.60 0.71
N ARG A 234 -11.95 -3.26 0.85
CA ARG A 234 -12.56 -2.75 2.11
C ARG A 234 -12.30 -3.64 3.33
N PHE A 235 -12.36 -4.96 3.15
CA PHE A 235 -12.07 -5.92 4.22
C PHE A 235 -10.65 -5.77 4.75
N ASP A 236 -9.67 -5.75 3.84
CA ASP A 236 -8.26 -5.68 4.19
C ASP A 236 -7.90 -4.28 4.73
N CYS A 237 -8.57 -3.22 4.24
CA CYS A 237 -8.49 -1.86 4.82
C CYS A 237 -9.01 -1.83 6.27
N TYR A 238 -10.17 -2.41 6.58
CA TYR A 238 -10.69 -2.47 7.95
C TYR A 238 -9.79 -3.31 8.88
N ILE A 239 -9.14 -4.36 8.36
CA ILE A 239 -8.13 -5.11 9.11
C ILE A 239 -6.91 -4.24 9.41
N MET A 240 -6.39 -3.50 8.44
CA MET A 240 -5.24 -2.62 8.65
C MET A 240 -5.55 -1.43 9.56
N LEU A 241 -6.76 -0.87 9.50
CA LEU A 241 -7.25 0.11 10.47
C LEU A 241 -7.28 -0.47 11.89
N GLY A 242 -7.93 -1.62 12.07
CA GLY A 242 -7.96 -2.32 13.36
C GLY A 242 -6.56 -2.59 13.91
N ASN A 243 -5.61 -2.98 13.04
CA ASN A 243 -4.20 -3.14 13.39
C ASN A 243 -3.56 -1.81 13.82
N CYS A 244 -3.72 -0.72 13.08
CA CYS A 244 -3.11 0.59 13.45
C CYS A 244 -3.63 1.10 14.79
N PHE A 245 -4.91 0.89 15.10
CA PHE A 245 -5.46 1.23 16.41
C PHE A 245 -4.98 0.30 17.53
N MET A 246 -4.66 -0.99 17.26
CA MET A 246 -3.96 -1.85 18.23
C MET A 246 -2.59 -1.29 18.62
N GLU A 247 -1.75 -0.94 17.63
CA GLU A 247 -0.39 -0.44 17.90
C GLU A 247 -0.41 0.90 18.67
N LYS A 248 -1.43 1.73 18.43
CA LYS A 248 -1.69 2.98 19.18
C LYS A 248 -2.24 2.78 20.59
N GLY A 249 -2.67 1.57 20.95
CA GLY A 249 -3.34 1.28 22.22
C GLY A 249 -4.81 1.71 22.30
N ASP A 250 -5.40 2.16 21.18
CA ASP A 250 -6.83 2.52 21.08
C ASP A 250 -7.65 1.27 20.74
N TYR A 251 -7.83 0.43 21.76
CA TYR A 251 -8.52 -0.84 21.59
C TYR A 251 -10.00 -0.68 21.24
N ASP A 252 -10.62 0.48 21.52
CA ASP A 252 -12.01 0.76 21.16
C ASP A 252 -12.21 0.98 19.66
N GLN A 253 -11.39 1.83 19.02
CA GLN A 253 -11.42 1.94 17.56
C GLN A 253 -10.95 0.64 16.89
N SER A 254 -10.04 -0.11 17.51
CA SER A 254 -9.63 -1.42 17.01
C SER A 254 -10.79 -2.44 17.00
N ILE A 255 -11.49 -2.60 18.13
CA ILE A 255 -12.70 -3.44 18.26
C ILE A 255 -13.76 -3.03 17.23
N LYS A 256 -14.01 -1.73 17.05
CA LYS A 256 -14.90 -1.18 16.02
C LYS A 256 -14.49 -1.64 14.61
N TYR A 257 -13.24 -1.43 14.21
CA TYR A 257 -12.81 -1.73 12.83
C TYR A 257 -12.73 -3.24 12.56
N TYR A 258 -12.32 -4.07 13.51
CA TYR A 258 -12.45 -5.54 13.35
C TYR A 258 -13.92 -6.00 13.31
N THR A 259 -14.82 -5.35 14.04
CA THR A 259 -16.27 -5.61 13.97
C THR A 259 -16.91 -5.14 12.65
N LEU A 260 -16.31 -4.17 11.96
CA LEU A 260 -16.67 -3.81 10.58
C LEU A 260 -16.11 -4.83 9.58
N ALA A 261 -14.86 -5.28 9.77
CA ALA A 261 -14.24 -6.31 8.94
C ALA A 261 -15.02 -7.63 8.97
N SER A 262 -15.50 -8.08 10.15
CA SER A 262 -16.28 -9.33 10.27
C SER A 262 -17.70 -9.25 9.69
N LYS A 263 -18.17 -8.05 9.32
CA LYS A 263 -19.48 -7.81 8.70
C LYS A 263 -19.41 -7.63 7.18
N VAL A 264 -18.24 -7.71 6.56
CA VAL A 264 -18.12 -7.67 5.10
C VAL A 264 -18.80 -8.91 4.49
N PRO A 265 -19.68 -8.77 3.47
CA PRO A 265 -20.32 -9.91 2.83
C PRO A 265 -19.32 -10.85 2.13
N GLY A 266 -19.68 -12.13 2.00
CA GLY A 266 -18.93 -13.10 1.18
C GLY A 266 -17.62 -13.63 1.78
N LEU A 267 -17.33 -13.38 3.07
CA LEU A 267 -16.13 -13.90 3.71
C LEU A 267 -16.17 -15.41 3.88
N SER A 268 -15.04 -16.07 3.60
CA SER A 268 -14.82 -17.47 3.97
C SER A 268 -14.63 -17.62 5.47
N ASN A 269 -14.98 -18.80 6.01
CA ASN A 269 -14.75 -19.12 7.43
C ASN A 269 -13.31 -18.87 7.87
N GLN A 270 -12.32 -19.07 6.98
CA GLN A 270 -10.91 -18.77 7.27
C GLN A 270 -10.62 -17.27 7.40
N LYS A 271 -11.16 -16.40 6.53
CA LYS A 271 -11.05 -14.94 6.71
C LYS A 271 -11.77 -14.53 7.99
N LEU A 272 -12.99 -15.01 8.22
CA LEU A 272 -13.81 -14.68 9.40
C LEU A 272 -13.15 -15.12 10.72
N ALA A 273 -12.59 -16.33 10.78
CA ALA A 273 -11.83 -16.83 11.94
C ALA A 273 -10.61 -15.95 12.27
N ARG A 274 -9.87 -15.49 11.24
CA ARG A 274 -8.75 -14.56 11.43
C ARG A 274 -9.20 -13.21 11.99
N VAL A 275 -10.34 -12.66 11.53
CA VAL A 275 -10.88 -11.40 12.09
C VAL A 275 -11.32 -11.58 13.54
N HIS A 276 -12.05 -12.66 13.86
CA HIS A 276 -12.41 -12.94 15.24
C HIS A 276 -11.19 -13.16 16.14
N PHE A 277 -10.10 -13.73 15.63
CA PHE A 277 -8.85 -13.83 16.39
C PHE A 277 -8.25 -12.45 16.72
N SER A 278 -8.18 -11.54 15.74
CA SER A 278 -7.73 -10.16 15.99
C SER A 278 -8.67 -9.39 16.94
N LEU A 279 -9.98 -9.56 16.80
CA LEU A 279 -10.98 -8.98 17.71
C LEU A 279 -10.85 -9.52 19.13
N GLY A 280 -10.60 -10.82 19.30
CA GLY A 280 -10.32 -11.43 20.60
C GLY A 280 -9.03 -10.90 21.25
N LEU A 281 -7.99 -10.64 20.45
CA LEU A 281 -6.77 -9.98 20.93
C LEU A 281 -7.01 -8.51 21.35
N ALA A 282 -7.89 -7.79 20.65
CA ALA A 282 -8.28 -6.42 21.03
C ALA A 282 -9.08 -6.41 22.35
N TYR A 283 -10.01 -7.35 22.54
CA TYR A 283 -10.68 -7.55 23.82
C TYR A 283 -9.71 -7.96 24.95
N GLU A 284 -8.74 -8.86 24.70
CA GLU A 284 -7.69 -9.22 25.68
C GLU A 284 -6.86 -7.99 26.07
N ALA A 285 -6.44 -7.17 25.10
CA ALA A 285 -5.63 -5.98 25.34
C ALA A 285 -6.40 -4.88 26.11
N LYS A 286 -7.71 -4.75 25.86
CA LYS A 286 -8.61 -3.87 26.62
C LYS A 286 -8.96 -4.42 28.03
N GLY A 287 -8.62 -5.67 28.34
CA GLY A 287 -8.98 -6.32 29.60
C GLY A 287 -10.41 -6.90 29.65
N MET A 288 -11.12 -6.94 28.51
CA MET A 288 -12.46 -7.53 28.39
C MET A 288 -12.35 -9.06 28.23
N VAL A 289 -11.95 -9.74 29.31
CA VAL A 289 -11.58 -11.16 29.31
C VAL A 289 -12.74 -12.09 28.89
N SER A 290 -13.96 -11.80 29.32
CA SER A 290 -15.18 -12.54 28.96
C SER A 290 -15.43 -12.52 27.44
N GLU A 291 -15.35 -11.35 26.83
CA GLU A 291 -15.54 -11.10 25.42
C GLU A 291 -14.39 -11.70 24.59
N ALA A 292 -13.15 -11.61 25.08
CA ALA A 292 -11.99 -12.28 24.49
C ALA A 292 -12.19 -13.80 24.45
N LEU A 293 -12.55 -14.43 25.57
CA LEU A 293 -12.82 -15.87 25.66
C LEU A 293 -13.97 -16.31 24.73
N SER A 294 -15.07 -15.57 24.71
CA SER A 294 -16.22 -15.84 23.82
C SER A 294 -15.82 -15.72 22.33
N THR A 295 -15.02 -14.70 22.00
CA THR A 295 -14.56 -14.46 20.63
C THR A 295 -13.56 -15.53 20.18
N PHE A 296 -12.56 -15.89 21.00
CA PHE A 296 -11.64 -17.00 20.68
C PHE A 296 -12.37 -18.35 20.58
N THR A 297 -13.40 -18.59 21.40
CA THR A 297 -14.26 -19.79 21.26
C THR A 297 -15.01 -19.78 19.92
N THR A 298 -15.36 -18.60 19.40
CA THR A 298 -15.97 -18.45 18.07
C THR A 298 -14.96 -18.69 16.94
N VAL A 299 -13.68 -18.31 17.11
CA VAL A 299 -12.59 -18.70 16.18
C VAL A 299 -12.54 -20.22 16.03
N LEU A 300 -12.57 -20.98 17.14
CA LEU A 300 -12.48 -22.44 17.11
C LEU A 300 -13.70 -23.13 16.50
N LYS A 301 -14.88 -22.51 16.52
CA LYS A 301 -16.06 -23.01 15.79
C LYS A 301 -15.92 -22.85 14.27
N LEU A 302 -15.23 -21.80 13.82
CA LEU A 302 -14.99 -21.50 12.40
C LEU A 302 -13.78 -22.26 11.83
N ASP A 303 -12.73 -22.41 12.64
CA ASP A 303 -11.50 -23.15 12.35
C ASP A 303 -11.01 -23.88 13.62
N HIS A 304 -11.36 -25.16 13.72
CA HIS A 304 -10.99 -26.02 14.86
C HIS A 304 -9.47 -26.22 14.98
N SER A 305 -8.70 -25.97 13.91
CA SER A 305 -7.24 -26.14 13.86
C SER A 305 -6.45 -24.91 14.32
N PHE A 306 -7.13 -23.81 14.67
CA PHE A 306 -6.51 -22.53 15.01
C PHE A 306 -5.82 -22.55 16.40
N SER A 307 -4.66 -23.22 16.52
CA SER A 307 -3.99 -23.49 17.83
C SER A 307 -3.76 -22.22 18.65
N LYS A 308 -3.43 -21.09 18.00
CA LYS A 308 -3.23 -19.79 18.66
C LYS A 308 -4.45 -19.33 19.47
N ALA A 309 -5.67 -19.71 19.07
CA ALA A 309 -6.89 -19.42 19.82
C ALA A 309 -7.06 -20.37 21.03
N GLN A 310 -6.69 -21.65 20.88
CA GLN A 310 -6.66 -22.62 21.98
C GLN A 310 -5.67 -22.19 23.09
N GLU A 311 -4.47 -21.76 22.70
CA GLU A 311 -3.44 -21.20 23.59
C GLU A 311 -3.94 -19.98 24.36
N ARG A 312 -4.62 -19.04 23.68
CA ARG A 312 -5.17 -17.82 24.27
C ARG A 312 -6.30 -18.11 25.27
N ILE A 313 -7.21 -19.02 24.93
CA ILE A 313 -8.28 -19.47 25.85
C ILE A 313 -7.67 -20.05 27.13
N LYS A 314 -6.74 -21.02 26.99
CA LYS A 314 -6.07 -21.65 28.14
C LYS A 314 -5.35 -20.64 29.02
N ARG A 315 -4.63 -19.67 28.42
CA ARG A 315 -3.91 -18.60 29.12
C ARG A 315 -4.84 -17.66 29.91
N LEU A 316 -6.04 -17.38 29.38
CA LEU A 316 -7.01 -16.49 30.03
C LEU A 316 -7.74 -17.21 31.17
N GLN A 317 -8.17 -18.46 30.96
CA GLN A 317 -8.80 -19.29 32.01
C GLN A 317 -7.89 -19.41 33.24
N THR A 318 -6.62 -19.80 33.05
CA THR A 318 -5.68 -19.93 34.17
C THR A 318 -5.42 -18.62 34.93
N LYS A 319 -5.66 -17.45 34.32
CA LYS A 319 -5.57 -16.17 35.04
C LYS A 319 -6.81 -15.94 35.91
N THR A 320 -8.01 -16.18 35.37
CA THR A 320 -9.26 -16.01 36.12
C THR A 320 -9.38 -16.99 37.29
N ASP A 321 -8.76 -18.16 37.21
CA ASP A 321 -8.74 -19.14 38.30
C ASP A 321 -7.82 -18.74 39.48
N HIS A 322 -7.04 -17.66 39.34
CA HIS A 322 -6.03 -17.18 40.31
C HIS A 322 -6.19 -15.69 40.67
N SER A 323 -7.37 -15.08 40.42
CA SER A 323 -7.67 -13.66 40.66
C SER A 323 -8.83 -13.47 41.65
#